data_AF-A0A7M2BZ23-F1
#
_entry.id   AF-A0A7M2BZ23-F1
#
_cell.length_a   1.000
_cell.length_b   1.000
_cell.length_c   1.000
_cell.angle_alpha   90.00
_cell.angle_beta   90.00
_cell.angle_gamma   90.00
#
_symmetry.space_group_name_H-M   'P 1'
#
loop_
_entity.id
_entity.type
_entity.pdbx_description
1 polymer ?
#
loop_
_entity_poly.entity_id
_entity_poly.type
_entity_poly.pdbx_seq_one_letter_code
_entity_poly.pdbx_strand_id
1 'polypeptide(L)'
;MREVKRQNPTEENAARVRDAELAEWAETADLSPDARISKAEGPEAGRSILEAALGSPEAVRRAVGKPSLGGKGTSPSRSLRLPVEMDAQLVARAAAEHRKPSEIMRDALAEYLAKAS
;
A
#
# COMPACT_ATOMS: atom_id res chain seq x y z
N MET A 1 -17.61 -16.62 -26.11
CA MET A 1 -16.22 -16.53 -26.59
C MET A 1 -15.46 -15.68 -25.58
N ARG A 2 -14.63 -16.27 -24.71
CA ARG A 2 -13.92 -15.52 -23.65
C ARG A 2 -12.60 -15.02 -24.24
N GLU A 3 -12.42 -13.70 -24.31
CA GLU A 3 -11.16 -13.09 -24.73
C GLU A 3 -10.07 -13.42 -23.69
N VAL A 4 -9.07 -14.19 -24.10
CA VAL A 4 -7.86 -14.42 -23.32
C VAL A 4 -6.96 -13.22 -23.56
N LYS A 5 -6.88 -12.33 -22.57
CA LYS A 5 -5.98 -11.18 -22.54
C LYS A 5 -4.54 -11.70 -22.62
N ARG A 6 -3.94 -11.66 -23.81
CA ARG A 6 -2.53 -12.01 -24.02
C ARG A 6 -1.68 -11.02 -23.21
N GLN A 7 -0.96 -11.51 -22.21
CA GLN A 7 -0.05 -10.66 -21.45
C GLN A 7 1.06 -10.14 -22.36
N ASN A 8 1.50 -8.90 -22.13
CA ASN A 8 2.53 -8.26 -22.93
C ASN A 8 3.87 -8.98 -22.71
N PRO A 9 4.63 -9.32 -23.78
CA PRO A 9 5.87 -10.10 -23.68
C PRO A 9 6.94 -9.46 -22.78
N THR A 10 6.89 -8.14 -22.59
CA THR A 10 7.77 -7.42 -21.66
C THR A 10 7.50 -7.75 -20.19
N GLU A 11 6.23 -7.96 -19.81
CA GLU A 11 5.84 -8.30 -18.44
C GLU A 11 6.25 -9.74 -18.09
N GLU A 12 6.14 -10.65 -19.05
CA GLU A 12 6.55 -12.05 -18.91
C GLU A 12 8.07 -12.16 -18.76
N ASN A 13 8.85 -11.44 -19.56
CA ASN A 13 10.31 -11.40 -19.43
C ASN A 13 10.73 -10.79 -18.08
N ALA A 14 10.09 -9.71 -17.64
CA ALA A 14 10.37 -9.12 -16.33
C ALA A 14 10.00 -10.05 -15.17
N ALA A 15 8.94 -10.86 -15.30
CA ALA A 15 8.60 -11.88 -14.32
C ALA A 15 9.68 -12.98 -14.29
N ARG A 16 10.10 -13.49 -15.45
CA ARG A 16 11.14 -14.54 -15.53
C ARG A 16 12.49 -14.09 -14.97
N VAL A 17 12.89 -12.83 -15.20
CA VAL A 17 14.12 -12.28 -14.60
C VAL A 17 14.01 -12.22 -13.09
N ARG A 18 12.88 -11.73 -12.54
CA ARG A 18 12.66 -11.74 -11.09
C ARG A 18 12.65 -13.16 -10.51
N ASP A 19 12.01 -14.10 -11.19
CA ASP A 19 11.97 -15.49 -10.74
C ASP A 19 13.37 -16.12 -10.72
N ALA A 20 14.22 -15.80 -11.69
CA ALA A 20 15.61 -16.23 -11.73
C ALA A 20 16.45 -15.61 -10.59
N GLU A 21 16.30 -14.31 -10.34
CA GLU A 21 16.97 -13.62 -9.22
C GLU A 21 16.52 -14.19 -7.86
N LEU A 22 15.23 -14.49 -7.70
CA LEU A 22 14.69 -15.11 -6.49
C LEU A 22 15.17 -16.55 -6.32
N ALA A 23 15.30 -17.30 -7.42
CA ALA A 23 15.86 -18.65 -7.39
C ALA A 23 17.34 -18.61 -6.99
N GLU A 24 18.15 -17.73 -7.58
CA GLU A 24 19.56 -17.56 -7.22
C GLU A 24 19.72 -17.17 -5.76
N TRP A 25 18.90 -16.24 -5.27
CA TRP A 25 18.88 -15.89 -3.85
C TRP A 25 18.52 -17.10 -2.97
N ALA A 26 17.50 -17.89 -3.33
CA ALA A 26 17.10 -19.05 -2.54
C ALA A 26 18.19 -20.14 -2.46
N GLU A 27 18.98 -20.31 -3.53
CA GLU A 27 20.09 -21.26 -3.58
C GLU A 27 21.35 -20.76 -2.84
N THR A 28 21.50 -19.45 -2.68
CA THR A 28 22.72 -18.82 -2.10
C THR A 28 22.48 -18.10 -0.78
N ALA A 29 21.26 -18.11 -0.26
CA ALA A 29 20.90 -17.43 0.96
C ALA A 29 21.70 -17.99 2.14
N ASP A 30 22.53 -17.14 2.73
CA ASP A 30 23.22 -17.45 3.98
C ASP A 30 22.21 -17.39 5.14
N LEU A 31 21.99 -18.55 5.76
CA LEU A 31 21.10 -18.68 6.91
C LEU A 31 21.93 -18.64 8.18
N SER A 32 21.45 -17.93 9.20
CA SER A 32 22.06 -17.96 10.52
C SER A 32 22.26 -19.41 11.00
N PRO A 33 23.38 -19.75 11.67
CA PRO A 33 23.59 -21.07 12.26
C PRO A 33 22.48 -21.50 13.22
N ASP A 34 21.77 -20.54 13.82
CA ASP A 34 20.66 -20.77 14.75
C ASP A 34 19.28 -20.78 14.06
N ALA A 35 19.23 -20.72 12.72
CA ALA A 35 17.99 -20.71 11.97
C ALA A 35 17.22 -22.03 12.14
N ARG A 36 15.95 -21.93 12.54
CA ARG A 36 15.04 -23.08 12.58
C ARG A 36 14.34 -23.23 11.24
N ILE A 37 14.71 -24.25 10.49
CA ILE A 37 14.13 -24.56 9.19
C ILE A 37 13.08 -25.66 9.38
N SER A 38 11.83 -25.36 9.03
CA SER A 38 10.72 -26.31 9.06
C SER A 38 10.06 -26.38 7.69
N LYS A 39 9.76 -27.59 7.20
CA LYS A 39 9.02 -27.78 5.96
C LYS A 39 7.54 -27.47 6.18
N ALA A 40 6.93 -26.71 5.28
CA ALA A 40 5.50 -26.46 5.31
C ALA A 40 4.72 -27.75 4.94
N GLU A 41 3.74 -28.12 5.77
CA GLU A 41 2.86 -29.29 5.53
C GLU A 41 1.64 -28.96 4.66
N GLY A 42 1.53 -27.72 4.17
CA GLY A 42 0.42 -27.30 3.32
C GLY A 42 0.39 -25.78 3.09
N PRO A 43 -0.63 -25.29 2.35
CA PRO A 43 -0.89 -23.87 2.24
C PRO A 43 -1.09 -23.26 3.63
N GLU A 44 -0.64 -22.02 3.83
CA GLU A 44 -0.70 -21.29 5.11
C GLU A 44 0.12 -21.86 6.28
N ALA A 45 0.74 -23.04 6.18
CA ALA A 45 1.52 -23.62 7.28
C ALA A 45 2.67 -22.69 7.75
N GLY A 46 3.33 -22.01 6.82
CA GLY A 46 4.34 -20.99 7.14
C GLY A 46 3.76 -19.79 7.90
N ARG A 47 2.52 -19.39 7.57
CA ARG A 47 1.85 -18.28 8.25
C ARG A 47 1.49 -18.64 9.68
N SER A 48 0.96 -19.84 9.92
CA SER A 48 0.65 -20.33 11.27
C SER A 48 1.88 -20.41 12.18
N ILE A 49 3.04 -20.82 11.64
CA ILE A 49 4.31 -20.84 12.37
C ILE A 49 4.73 -19.42 12.77
N LEU A 50 4.59 -18.45 11.85
CA LEU A 50 4.86 -17.05 12.14
C LEU A 50 3.88 -16.48 13.17
N GLU A 51 2.60 -16.85 13.12
CA GLU A 51 1.59 -16.41 14.09
C GLU A 51 1.88 -16.97 15.48
N ALA A 52 2.31 -18.23 15.59
CA ALA A 52 2.74 -18.83 16.83
C ALA A 52 4.03 -18.17 17.39
N ALA A 53 4.97 -17.81 16.53
CA ALA A 53 6.23 -17.18 16.93
C ALA A 53 6.08 -15.69 17.30
N LEU A 54 5.23 -14.95 16.57
CA LEU A 54 5.02 -13.50 16.73
C LEU A 54 3.79 -13.16 17.59
N GLY A 55 3.01 -14.16 17.98
CA GLY A 55 1.93 -14.06 18.96
C GLY A 55 0.60 -13.48 18.44
N SER A 56 0.54 -12.98 17.20
CA SER A 56 -0.74 -12.58 16.59
C SER A 56 -0.68 -12.45 15.06
N PRO A 57 -1.82 -12.58 14.36
CA PRO A 57 -1.92 -12.31 12.92
C PRO A 57 -1.50 -10.89 12.52
N GLU A 58 -1.73 -9.90 13.40
CA GLU A 58 -1.30 -8.50 13.17
C GLU A 58 0.22 -8.34 13.28
N ALA A 59 0.86 -9.03 14.24
CA ALA A 59 2.31 -9.02 14.39
C ALA A 59 3.00 -9.64 13.16
N VAL A 60 2.45 -10.73 12.63
CA VAL A 60 2.91 -11.32 11.35
C VAL A 60 2.77 -10.30 10.22
N ARG A 61 1.59 -9.70 10.04
CA ARG A 61 1.35 -8.68 9.00
C ARG A 61 2.35 -7.52 9.06
N ARG A 62 2.74 -7.09 10.26
CA ARG A 62 3.73 -6.03 10.45
C ARG A 62 5.16 -6.48 10.11
N ALA A 63 5.50 -7.73 10.43
CA ALA A 63 6.85 -8.28 10.28
C ALA A 63 7.18 -8.74 8.85
N VAL A 64 6.23 -9.34 8.11
CA VAL A 64 6.49 -9.91 6.77
C VAL A 64 6.39 -8.92 5.61
N GLY A 65 6.06 -7.65 5.86
CA GLY A 65 6.15 -6.60 4.85
C GLY A 65 5.04 -5.55 4.88
N LYS A 66 5.31 -4.46 4.16
CA LYS A 66 4.57 -3.19 4.15
C LYS A 66 3.05 -3.39 4.16
N PRO A 67 2.30 -2.72 5.07
CA PRO A 67 0.84 -2.69 5.00
C PRO A 67 0.43 -2.37 3.58
N SER A 68 -0.45 -3.18 2.98
CA SER A 68 -1.00 -2.81 1.69
C SER A 68 -1.71 -1.48 1.87
N LEU A 69 -1.21 -0.42 1.25
CA LEU A 69 -1.91 0.86 1.13
C LEU A 69 -3.15 0.73 0.21
N GLY A 70 -3.61 -0.49 -0.07
CA GLY A 70 -4.79 -0.80 -0.86
C GLY A 70 -6.11 -0.54 -0.12
N GLY A 71 -6.05 -0.21 1.18
CA GLY A 71 -7.16 0.42 1.86
C GLY A 71 -7.36 1.83 1.28
N LYS A 72 -8.27 1.97 0.30
CA LYS A 72 -8.83 3.29 -0.03
C LYS A 72 -9.32 3.88 1.29
N GLY A 73 -8.85 5.07 1.63
CA GLY A 73 -9.36 5.78 2.81
C GLY A 73 -10.89 5.79 2.77
N THR A 74 -11.53 5.61 3.93
CA THR A 74 -12.99 5.44 4.05
C THR A 74 -13.78 6.60 3.43
N SER A 75 -13.15 7.77 3.29
CA SER A 75 -13.78 8.98 2.75
C SER A 75 -13.79 8.98 1.21
N PRO A 76 -14.95 9.21 0.57
CA PRO A 76 -15.02 9.47 -0.86
C PRO A 76 -14.14 10.67 -1.26
N SER A 77 -13.37 10.52 -2.33
CA SER A 77 -12.59 11.61 -2.92
C SER A 77 -13.36 12.25 -4.08
N ARG A 78 -13.33 13.58 -4.17
CA ARG A 78 -13.88 14.36 -5.28
C ARG A 78 -12.79 15.29 -5.81
N SER A 79 -12.54 15.23 -7.12
CA SER A 79 -11.67 16.17 -7.82
C SER A 79 -12.50 17.36 -8.30
N LEU A 80 -12.05 18.57 -8.01
CA LEU A 80 -12.70 19.83 -8.40
C LEU A 80 -11.65 20.76 -9.03
N ARG A 81 -12.05 21.51 -10.06
CA ARG A 81 -11.17 22.49 -10.70
C ARG A 81 -11.28 23.82 -9.96
N LEU A 82 -10.14 24.38 -9.58
CA LEU A 82 -10.04 25.71 -8.99
C LEU A 82 -9.45 26.68 -10.02
N PRO A 83 -9.87 27.97 -10.02
CA PRO A 83 -9.12 29.03 -10.66
C PRO A 83 -7.67 29.08 -10.12
N VAL A 84 -6.72 29.46 -10.97
CA VAL A 84 -5.29 29.42 -10.64
C VAL A 84 -4.96 30.29 -9.43
N GLU A 85 -5.56 31.47 -9.37
CA GLU A 85 -5.36 32.43 -8.28
C GLU A 85 -5.88 31.88 -6.95
N MET A 86 -7.00 31.14 -7.00
CA MET A 86 -7.62 30.54 -5.82
C MET A 86 -6.79 29.36 -5.29
N ASP A 87 -6.24 28.53 -6.17
CA ASP A 87 -5.33 27.46 -5.78
C ASP A 87 -4.06 28.01 -5.13
N ALA A 88 -3.48 29.08 -5.70
CA ALA A 88 -2.31 29.73 -5.12
C ALA A 88 -2.58 30.28 -3.71
N GLN A 89 -3.75 30.89 -3.49
CA GLN A 89 -4.16 31.35 -2.16
C GLN A 89 -4.34 30.19 -1.18
N LEU A 90 -4.93 29.08 -1.61
CA LEU A 90 -5.10 27.88 -0.79
C LEU A 90 -3.74 27.29 -0.38
N VAL A 91 -2.79 27.17 -1.32
CA VAL A 91 -1.44 26.66 -1.05
C VAL A 91 -0.68 27.58 -0.10
N ALA A 92 -0.74 28.90 -0.30
CA ALA A 92 -0.09 29.87 0.59
C ALA A 92 -0.65 29.79 2.02
N ARG A 93 -1.97 29.69 2.16
CA ARG A 93 -2.64 29.54 3.46
C ARG A 93 -2.29 28.21 4.13
N ALA A 94 -2.29 27.11 3.38
CA ALA A 94 -1.90 25.80 3.88
C ALA A 94 -0.47 25.79 4.42
N ALA A 95 0.45 26.45 3.70
CA ALA A 95 1.84 26.59 4.14
C ALA A 95 1.96 27.43 5.42
N ALA A 96 1.24 28.55 5.51
CA ALA A 96 1.26 29.43 6.69
C ALA A 96 0.66 28.77 7.94
N GLU A 97 -0.39 27.97 7.77
CA GLU A 97 -1.05 27.25 8.89
C GLU A 97 -0.38 25.90 9.22
N HIS A 98 0.63 25.46 8.45
CA HIS A 98 1.20 24.11 8.54
C HIS A 98 0.17 22.98 8.42
N ARG A 99 -0.84 23.18 7.55
CA ARG A 99 -1.96 22.26 7.34
C ARG A 99 -2.00 21.77 5.91
N LYS A 100 -2.76 20.69 5.66
CA LYS A 100 -2.98 20.20 4.30
C LYS A 100 -4.07 21.04 3.62
N PRO A 101 -3.95 21.37 2.32
CA PRO A 101 -5.00 22.04 1.56
C PRO A 101 -6.37 21.35 1.67
N SER A 102 -6.38 20.02 1.73
CA SER A 102 -7.61 19.23 1.88
C SER A 102 -8.30 19.39 3.23
N GLU A 103 -7.57 19.76 4.29
CA GLU A 103 -8.16 20.07 5.60
C GLU A 103 -8.88 21.41 5.56
N ILE A 104 -8.22 22.43 5.02
CA ILE A 104 -8.79 23.76 4.84
C ILE A 104 -10.05 23.70 3.96
N MET A 105 -10.00 22.94 2.86
CA MET A 105 -11.14 22.75 1.96
C MET A 105 -12.33 22.07 2.65
N ARG A 106 -12.08 21.08 3.52
CA ARG A 106 -13.16 20.42 4.28
C ARG A 106 -13.81 21.38 5.27
N ASP A 107 -13.02 22.15 6.00
CA ASP A 107 -13.54 23.10 6.99
C ASP A 107 -14.36 24.20 6.32
N ALA A 108 -13.84 24.77 5.23
CA ALA A 108 -14.55 25.79 4.46
C ALA A 108 -15.89 25.27 3.92
N LEU A 109 -15.92 24.02 3.42
CA LEU A 109 -17.14 23.40 2.92
C LEU A 109 -18.14 23.11 4.06
N ALA A 110 -17.65 22.64 5.21
CA ALA A 110 -18.50 22.39 6.38
C ALA A 110 -19.14 23.70 6.88
N GLU A 111 -18.37 24.79 6.95
CA GLU A 111 -18.86 26.11 7.34
C GLU A 111 -19.88 26.65 6.33
N TYR A 112 -19.61 26.51 5.03
CA TYR A 112 -20.54 26.93 3.97
C TYR A 112 -21.88 26.19 4.07
N LEU A 113 -21.84 24.86 4.23
CA LEU A 113 -23.05 24.04 4.34
C LEU A 113 -23.85 24.33 5.61
N ALA A 114 -23.18 24.59 6.74
CA ALA A 114 -23.83 24.96 7.99
C ALA A 114 -24.52 26.33 7.95
N LYS A 115 -24.04 27.26 7.13
CA LYS A 115 -24.69 28.57 6.90
C LYS A 115 -25.83 28.51 5.88
N ALA A 116 -25.81 27.51 5.00
CA ALA A 116 -26.80 27.34 3.94
C ALA A 116 -28.02 26.51 4.38
N SER A 117 -27.98 25.90 5.57
CA SER A 117 -29.08 25.16 6.22
C SER A 117 -29.86 26.04 7.19
#